data_AF-A0A645IDD8-F1
#
_entry.id   AF-A0A645IDD8-F1
#
_cell.length_a   1.000
_cell.length_b   1.000
_cell.length_c   1.000
_cell.angle_alpha   90.00
_cell.angle_beta   90.00
_cell.angle_gamma   90.00
#
_symmetry.space_group_name_H-M   'P 1'
#
loop_
_entity.id
_entity.type
_entity.pdbx_description
1 polymer ?
#
loop_
_entity_poly.entity_id
_entity_poly.type
_entity_poly.pdbx_seq_one_letter_code
_entity_poly.pdbx_strand_id
1 'polypeptide(L)'
;MGRNTYSGKVSNITVAWKANAGFEENLERIITQKWIAMFPLGLEAWAEHRRTGYPSFMPVVVNNSGGVVHTDQGPRRLAYPGEEITTNEENVRYAIDNYLKGPDNMATRVWWDAKK
;
A
#
# COMPACT_ATOMS: atom_id res chain seq x y z
N MET A 1 -12.25 -27.02 -10.96
CA MET A 1 -12.03 -25.68 -10.39
C MET A 1 -11.41 -24.81 -11.47
N GLY A 2 -11.85 -23.54 -11.60
CA GLY A 2 -11.40 -22.66 -12.68
C GLY A 2 -9.90 -22.37 -12.59
N ARG A 3 -9.27 -22.17 -13.76
CA ARG A 3 -7.81 -21.99 -13.93
C ARG A 3 -7.19 -20.87 -13.07
N ASN A 4 -8.00 -19.97 -12.49
CA ASN A 4 -7.61 -18.80 -11.70
C ASN A 4 -8.27 -18.76 -10.30
N THR A 5 -8.46 -19.90 -9.63
CA THR A 5 -9.08 -19.92 -8.30
C THR A 5 -8.09 -19.39 -7.25
N TYR A 6 -8.41 -18.27 -6.58
CA TYR A 6 -7.59 -17.74 -5.47
C TYR A 6 -7.84 -18.58 -4.20
N SER A 7 -6.79 -19.24 -3.70
CA SER A 7 -6.82 -20.06 -2.47
C SER A 7 -6.09 -19.41 -1.29
N GLY A 8 -5.73 -18.13 -1.41
CA GLY A 8 -4.98 -17.41 -0.39
C GLY A 8 -5.82 -16.89 0.77
N LYS A 9 -5.18 -16.14 1.67
CA LYS A 9 -5.80 -15.57 2.87
C LYS A 9 -6.79 -14.47 2.48
N VAL A 10 -8.08 -14.77 2.59
CA VAL A 10 -9.16 -13.78 2.51
C VAL A 10 -9.47 -13.21 3.90
N SER A 11 -9.97 -11.97 3.94
CA SER A 11 -10.45 -11.38 5.18
C SER A 11 -11.66 -12.15 5.71
N ASN A 12 -11.63 -12.50 7.00
CA ASN A 12 -12.75 -13.12 7.70
C ASN A 12 -13.56 -12.09 8.52
N ILE A 13 -13.36 -10.80 8.26
CA ILE A 13 -13.98 -9.74 9.06
C ILE A 13 -15.46 -9.57 8.72
N THR A 14 -16.29 -9.44 9.75
CA THR A 14 -17.73 -9.15 9.62
C THR A 14 -18.02 -7.68 9.92
N VAL A 15 -19.14 -7.16 9.39
CA VAL A 15 -19.55 -5.75 9.51
C VAL A 15 -19.80 -5.34 10.97
N ALA A 16 -20.43 -6.21 11.77
CA ALA A 16 -20.81 -5.89 13.14
C ALA A 16 -19.59 -5.66 14.05
N TRP A 17 -19.64 -4.59 14.84
CA TRP A 17 -18.60 -4.28 15.83
C TRP A 17 -18.47 -5.38 16.89
N LYS A 18 -17.23 -5.66 17.31
CA LYS A 18 -16.90 -6.63 18.36
C LYS A 18 -16.03 -5.97 19.43
N ALA A 19 -16.64 -5.59 20.55
CA ALA A 19 -15.95 -4.88 21.64
C ALA A 19 -14.77 -5.68 22.23
N ASN A 20 -14.86 -7.01 22.26
CA ASN A 20 -13.84 -7.90 22.84
C ASN A 20 -12.82 -8.43 21.80
N ALA A 21 -12.87 -7.96 20.54
CA ALA A 21 -11.89 -8.35 19.53
C ALA A 21 -10.55 -7.61 19.71
N GLY A 22 -9.48 -8.22 19.22
CA GLY A 22 -8.14 -7.61 19.25
C GLY A 22 -8.05 -6.33 18.42
N PHE A 23 -7.05 -5.50 18.70
CA PHE A 23 -6.85 -4.22 18.01
C PHE A 23 -6.80 -4.37 16.49
N GLU A 24 -6.01 -5.31 15.96
CA GLU A 24 -5.87 -5.52 14.51
C GLU A 24 -7.17 -6.00 13.85
N GLU A 25 -7.95 -6.87 14.51
CA GLU A 25 -9.26 -7.30 13.99
C GLU A 25 -10.23 -6.11 13.93
N ASN A 26 -10.27 -5.28 14.98
CA ASN A 26 -11.11 -4.09 15.00
C ASN A 26 -10.64 -3.02 14.02
N LEU A 27 -9.33 -2.86 13.83
CA LEU A 27 -8.76 -1.95 12.84
C LEU A 27 -9.11 -2.40 11.41
N GLU A 28 -8.96 -3.69 11.10
CA GLU A 28 -9.38 -4.27 9.82
C GLU A 28 -10.86 -3.99 9.54
N ARG A 29 -11.71 -4.19 10.55
CA ARG A 29 -13.15 -3.92 10.45
C ARG A 29 -13.44 -2.47 10.09
N ILE A 30 -12.82 -1.53 10.81
CA ILE A 30 -13.01 -0.10 10.59
C ILE A 30 -12.51 0.30 9.20
N ILE A 31 -11.29 -0.07 8.83
CA ILE A 31 -10.68 0.36 7.57
C ILE A 31 -11.36 -0.28 6.36
N THR A 32 -11.80 -1.54 6.46
CA THR A 32 -12.54 -2.21 5.37
C THR A 32 -13.87 -1.49 5.11
N GLN A 33 -14.62 -1.13 6.15
CA GLN A 33 -15.87 -0.37 5.97
C GLN A 33 -15.61 1.05 5.47
N LYS A 34 -14.56 1.72 5.97
CA LYS A 34 -14.12 3.03 5.47
C LYS A 34 -13.79 2.96 3.97
N TRP A 35 -13.04 1.95 3.54
CA TRP A 35 -12.65 1.75 2.14
C TRP A 35 -13.85 1.63 1.21
N ILE A 36 -14.88 0.86 1.61
CA ILE A 36 -16.14 0.74 0.85
C ILE A 36 -16.85 2.10 0.77
N ALA A 37 -16.96 2.80 1.90
CA ALA A 37 -17.68 4.08 1.99
C ALA A 37 -16.99 5.23 1.21
N MET A 38 -15.68 5.16 1.01
CA MET A 38 -14.91 6.19 0.32
C MET A 38 -14.94 6.10 -1.20
N PHE A 39 -15.52 5.05 -1.80
CA PHE A 39 -15.60 4.94 -3.24
C PHE A 39 -16.30 6.19 -3.84
N PRO A 40 -15.72 6.86 -4.86
CA PRO A 40 -14.60 6.45 -5.74
C PRO A 40 -13.21 7.08 -5.42
N LEU A 41 -12.94 7.51 -4.18
CA LEU A 41 -11.67 8.16 -3.80
C LEU A 41 -10.49 7.18 -3.70
N GLY A 42 -9.98 6.74 -4.86
CA GLY A 42 -8.92 5.74 -4.95
C GLY A 42 -7.57 6.15 -4.34
N LEU A 43 -7.20 7.44 -4.39
CA LEU A 43 -5.95 7.94 -3.80
C LEU A 43 -5.96 7.82 -2.27
N GLU A 44 -7.08 8.17 -1.63
CA GLU A 44 -7.27 8.04 -0.19
C GLU A 44 -7.31 6.56 0.22
N ALA A 45 -8.02 5.72 -0.56
CA ALA A 45 -8.01 4.27 -0.38
C ALA A 45 -6.59 3.67 -0.43
N TRP A 46 -5.76 4.12 -1.39
CA TRP A 46 -4.36 3.68 -1.49
C TRP A 46 -3.49 4.19 -0.34
N ALA A 47 -3.73 5.42 0.14
CA ALA A 47 -3.03 5.94 1.31
C ALA A 47 -3.36 5.11 2.57
N GLU A 48 -4.65 4.85 2.82
CA GLU A 48 -5.12 4.07 3.97
C GLU A 48 -4.62 2.62 3.94
N HIS A 49 -4.64 1.99 2.77
CA HIS A 49 -4.11 0.64 2.62
C HIS A 49 -2.60 0.59 2.90
N ARG A 50 -1.81 1.54 2.39
CA ARG A 50 -0.38 1.59 2.72
C ARG A 50 -0.15 1.80 4.21
N ARG A 51 -0.93 2.67 4.86
CA ARG A 51 -0.78 3.03 6.27
C ARG A 51 -1.14 1.88 7.21
N THR A 52 -2.17 1.11 6.89
CA THR A 52 -2.78 0.14 7.81
C THR A 52 -2.62 -1.31 7.38
N GLY A 53 -2.40 -1.58 6.10
CA GLY A 53 -2.45 -2.90 5.49
C GLY A 53 -3.85 -3.37 5.09
N TYR A 54 -4.90 -2.58 5.39
CA TYR A 54 -6.30 -2.96 5.20
C TYR A 54 -7.00 -2.10 4.13
N PRO A 55 -7.98 -2.64 3.39
CA PRO A 55 -8.41 -4.05 3.42
C PRO A 55 -7.33 -4.97 2.83
N SER A 56 -7.38 -6.26 3.19
CA SER A 56 -6.49 -7.28 2.61
C SER A 56 -6.88 -7.52 1.15
N PHE A 57 -6.07 -7.03 0.21
CA PHE A 57 -6.30 -7.22 -1.21
C PHE A 57 -5.84 -8.60 -1.69
N MET A 58 -6.41 -9.03 -2.81
CA MET A 58 -5.86 -10.15 -3.57
C MET A 58 -4.51 -9.71 -4.17
N PRO A 59 -3.45 -10.52 -4.02
CA PRO A 59 -2.15 -10.19 -4.57
C PRO A 59 -2.18 -10.17 -6.09
N VAL A 60 -1.25 -9.41 -6.67
CA VAL A 60 -1.09 -9.33 -8.12
C VAL A 60 -0.61 -10.69 -8.66
N VAL A 61 -1.30 -11.24 -9.67
CA VAL A 61 -0.95 -12.55 -10.25
C VAL A 61 0.34 -12.49 -11.07
N VAL A 62 0.54 -11.41 -11.84
CA VAL A 62 1.72 -11.20 -12.69
C VAL A 62 2.39 -9.89 -12.30
N ASN A 63 3.53 -9.99 -11.62
CA ASN A 63 4.30 -8.83 -11.18
C ASN A 63 5.42 -8.50 -12.19
N ASN A 64 5.22 -7.46 -12.99
CA ASN A 64 6.18 -7.00 -13.99
C ASN A 64 7.13 -5.90 -13.49
N SER A 65 7.25 -5.71 -12.17
CA SER A 65 8.14 -4.67 -11.60
C SER A 65 9.64 -5.03 -11.66
N GLY A 66 10.01 -6.15 -12.28
CA GLY A 66 11.39 -6.64 -12.29
C GLY A 66 11.91 -7.04 -10.90
N GLY A 67 11.00 -7.41 -9.98
CA GLY A 67 11.35 -7.76 -8.60
C GLY A 67 11.53 -6.55 -7.66
N VAL A 68 11.35 -5.32 -8.16
CA VAL A 68 11.46 -4.11 -7.33
C VAL A 68 10.33 -4.01 -6.33
N VAL A 69 9.09 -4.26 -6.76
CA VAL A 69 7.88 -4.12 -5.93
C VAL A 69 7.47 -5.48 -5.36
N HIS A 70 7.22 -5.54 -4.06
CA HIS A 70 6.72 -6.75 -3.41
C HIS A 70 5.27 -7.04 -3.85
N THR A 71 5.01 -8.25 -4.35
CA THR A 71 3.71 -8.63 -4.94
C THR A 71 2.53 -8.44 -3.99
N ASP A 72 2.71 -8.75 -2.70
CA ASP A 72 1.62 -8.64 -1.71
C ASP A 72 1.42 -7.21 -1.18
N GLN A 73 2.47 -6.37 -1.19
CA GLN A 73 2.40 -5.02 -0.63
C GLN A 73 2.05 -3.96 -1.69
N GLY A 74 2.27 -4.31 -2.96
CA GLY A 74 2.13 -3.39 -4.08
C GLY A 74 3.07 -2.19 -3.99
N PRO A 75 2.87 -1.19 -4.87
CA PRO A 75 3.67 0.02 -4.87
C PRO A 75 3.41 0.86 -3.62
N ARG A 76 4.49 1.30 -2.99
CA ARG A 76 4.51 2.13 -1.77
C ARG A 76 4.60 3.61 -2.08
N ARG A 77 5.05 3.99 -3.28
CA ARG A 77 5.07 5.38 -3.78
C ARG A 77 5.19 5.40 -5.30
N LEU A 78 5.13 6.60 -5.87
CA LEU A 78 5.62 6.88 -7.22
C LEU A 78 7.08 7.34 -7.13
N ALA A 79 7.90 6.94 -8.10
CA ALA A 79 9.26 7.47 -8.25
C ALA A 79 9.20 8.95 -8.66
N TYR A 80 10.30 9.68 -8.47
CA TYR A 80 10.34 11.06 -8.93
C TYR A 80 10.21 11.11 -10.47
N PRO A 81 9.55 12.15 -11.01
CA PRO A 81 9.48 12.35 -12.46
C PRO A 81 10.88 12.50 -13.05
N GLY A 82 11.10 11.98 -14.25
CA GLY A 82 12.38 12.11 -14.95
C GLY A 82 12.78 13.58 -15.20
N GLU A 83 11.79 14.47 -15.36
CA GLU A 83 12.04 15.91 -15.52
C GLU A 83 12.69 16.55 -14.28
N GLU A 84 12.30 16.15 -13.06
CA GLU A 84 12.93 16.66 -11.83
C GLU A 84 14.38 16.19 -11.74
N ILE A 85 14.66 14.98 -12.21
CA ILE A 85 16.03 14.43 -12.24
C ILE A 85 16.91 15.21 -13.22
N THR A 86 16.38 15.71 -14.33
CA THR A 86 17.17 16.45 -15.33
C THR A 86 17.24 17.95 -15.07
N THR A 87 16.19 18.55 -14.53
CA THR A 87 16.08 20.01 -14.32
C THR A 87 16.44 20.47 -12.91
N ASN A 88 16.39 19.56 -11.93
CA ASN A 88 16.49 19.88 -10.50
C ASN A 88 17.30 18.83 -9.72
N GLU A 89 18.33 18.27 -10.36
CA GLU A 89 19.08 17.10 -9.90
C GLU A 89 19.60 17.23 -8.46
N GLU A 90 20.17 18.38 -8.09
CA GLU A 90 20.76 18.61 -6.76
C GLU A 90 19.72 18.48 -5.65
N ASN A 91 18.53 19.08 -5.83
CA ASN A 91 17.46 19.04 -4.84
C ASN A 91 16.82 17.64 -4.76
N VAL A 92 16.71 16.94 -5.88
CA VAL A 92 16.21 15.55 -5.90
C VAL A 92 17.17 14.63 -5.15
N ARG A 93 18.49 14.73 -5.41
CA ARG A 93 19.51 13.97 -4.68
C ARG A 93 19.46 14.26 -3.18
N TYR A 94 19.38 15.54 -2.81
CA TYR A 94 19.24 15.94 -1.42
C TYR A 94 18.00 15.31 -0.76
N ALA A 95 16.84 15.31 -1.44
CA ALA A 95 15.61 14.72 -0.92
C ALA A 95 15.70 13.19 -0.78
N ILE A 96 16.34 12.52 -1.75
CA ILE A 96 16.56 11.07 -1.69
C ILE A 96 17.43 10.70 -0.48
N ASP A 97 18.55 11.39 -0.31
CA ASP A 97 19.54 11.08 0.71
C ASP A 97 19.04 11.41 2.13
N ASN A 98 18.34 12.55 2.30
CA ASN A 98 17.96 13.05 3.63
C ASN A 98 16.55 12.64 4.06
N TYR A 99 15.59 12.56 3.13
CA TYR A 99 14.18 12.35 3.45
C TYR A 99 13.66 10.97 3.07
N LEU A 100 13.96 10.51 1.84
CA LEU A 100 13.46 9.21 1.37
C LEU A 100 14.19 8.05 2.05
N LYS A 101 15.49 8.20 2.33
CA LYS A 101 16.33 7.21 3.04
C LYS A 101 16.27 5.81 2.42
N GLY A 102 16.23 5.77 1.09
CA GLY A 102 16.12 4.55 0.30
C GLY A 102 16.15 4.87 -1.20
N PRO A 103 16.21 3.84 -2.06
CA PRO A 103 16.28 4.05 -3.51
C PRO A 103 15.03 4.77 -4.03
N ASP A 104 15.20 5.60 -5.06
CA ASP A 104 14.06 6.24 -5.74
C ASP A 104 13.34 5.24 -6.65
N ASN A 105 12.53 4.39 -6.04
CA ASN A 105 11.68 3.43 -6.74
C ASN A 105 10.31 3.30 -6.06
N MET A 106 9.45 2.46 -6.63
CA MET A 106 8.08 2.27 -6.15
C MET A 106 7.98 1.43 -4.87
N ALA A 107 9.06 0.80 -4.40
CA ALA A 107 9.05 -0.02 -3.18
C ALA A 107 9.43 0.76 -1.92
N THR A 108 10.13 1.88 -2.04
CA THR A 108 10.53 2.68 -0.88
C THR A 108 9.31 3.31 -0.20
N ARG A 109 9.28 3.21 1.12
CA ARG A 109 8.16 3.70 1.94
C ARG A 109 8.28 5.20 2.18
N VAL A 110 7.13 5.85 2.29
CA VAL A 110 7.02 7.26 2.70
C VAL A 110 7.01 7.38 4.22
N TRP A 111 7.27 8.57 4.77
CA TRP A 111 7.50 8.75 6.20
C TRP A 111 6.37 8.27 7.12
N TRP A 112 5.11 8.35 6.67
CA TRP A 112 3.93 7.91 7.44
C TRP A 112 3.61 6.42 7.25
N ASP A 113 4.22 5.77 6.26
CA ASP A 113 4.10 4.34 5.99
C ASP A 113 5.07 3.57 6.90
N ALA A 114 4.79 3.60 8.21
CA ALA A 114 5.67 3.09 9.26
C ALA A 114 5.22 1.76 9.89
N LYS A 115 4.00 1.29 9.57
CA LYS A 115 3.50 0.00 10.09
C LYS A 115 4.28 -1.14 9.43
N LYS A 116 5.00 -1.91 10.25
CA LYS A 116 5.78 -3.07 9.85
C LYS A 116 4.93 -4.34 9.84
#